data_AF-A0A0V1NRY6-F1
#
_entry.id   AF-A0A0V1NRY6-F1
#
_cell.length_a   1.000
_cell.length_b   1.000
_cell.length_c   1.000
_cell.angle_alpha   90.00
_cell.angle_beta   90.00
_cell.angle_gamma   90.00
#
_symmetry.space_group_name_H-M   'P 1'
#
loop_
_entity.id
_entity.type
_entity.pdbx_description
1 polymer ?
#
loop_
_entity_poly.entity_id
_entity_poly.type
_entity_poly.pdbx_seq_one_letter_code
_entity_poly.pdbx_strand_id
1 'polypeptide(L)'
;MRQGKICEVTIYSGITKIKMPIKSSTTGKELLAAALAKLHLPKYDIFVLVDKQRRPLKMNVAVRKQVTRNDPTLKMITLYHSTELDEPLMLNDAFVAIQYVEAIENLICGKIIISYENLIQLIAIAIHQNFLAPRGSKRWKISRIHWLRKRFRVSRKKWMSDIYEKIREHSFNNNIQAMKCFLTHAKNASTFSNQLLFTSNNYALIGMNRKGIHLYIANNCEAYINWSQLISVKQNKRKVTVKYIEKQKLTVRIMFKSRGDAKSFVKFCKIIQKVEHLDATFYSFNPMNDDWLESSSAERCKPLEW
;
A
#
# COMPACT_ATOMS: atom_id res chain seq x y z
N MET A 1 7.10 -20.94 33.96
CA MET A 1 5.75 -20.69 33.39
C MET A 1 5.68 -21.16 31.94
N ARG A 2 4.89 -22.20 31.63
CA ARG A 2 4.64 -22.63 30.25
C ARG A 2 3.71 -21.60 29.57
N GLN A 3 4.27 -20.80 28.67
CA GLN A 3 3.52 -19.76 27.94
C GLN A 3 2.44 -20.37 27.03
N GLY A 4 1.24 -19.78 27.05
CA GLY A 4 0.05 -20.26 26.32
C GLY A 4 0.24 -20.33 24.79
N LYS A 5 -0.44 -21.29 24.15
CA LYS A 5 -0.40 -21.50 22.69
C LYS A 5 -1.24 -20.41 22.00
N ILE A 6 -0.72 -19.81 20.91
CA ILE A 6 -1.52 -18.91 20.05
C ILE A 6 -2.64 -19.73 19.40
N CYS A 7 -3.89 -19.49 19.77
CA CYS A 7 -5.05 -20.22 19.24
C CYS A 7 -5.97 -19.34 18.39
N GLU A 8 -5.73 -18.03 18.35
CA GLU A 8 -6.50 -17.05 17.60
C GLU A 8 -5.55 -16.00 17.00
N VAL A 9 -5.91 -15.48 15.84
CA VAL A 9 -5.30 -14.29 15.23
C VAL A 9 -6.36 -13.22 15.00
N THR A 10 -5.93 -11.96 15.09
CA THR A 10 -6.76 -10.82 14.69
C THR A 10 -6.32 -10.35 13.31
N ILE A 11 -7.25 -10.24 12.36
CA ILE A 11 -7.01 -9.71 11.02
C ILE A 11 -7.77 -8.38 10.88
N TYR A 12 -7.07 -7.31 10.57
CA TYR A 12 -7.65 -6.05 10.13
C TYR A 12 -7.82 -6.05 8.62
N SER A 13 -9.04 -5.86 8.14
CA SER A 13 -9.38 -5.82 6.71
C SER A 13 -10.16 -4.55 6.42
N GLY A 14 -9.47 -3.53 5.90
CA GLY A 14 -10.02 -2.17 5.83
C GLY A 14 -10.40 -1.65 7.23
N ILE A 15 -11.68 -1.34 7.41
CA ILE A 15 -12.25 -0.92 8.70
C ILE A 15 -12.77 -2.10 9.56
N THR A 16 -12.75 -3.33 9.03
CA THR A 16 -13.29 -4.52 9.69
C THR A 16 -12.22 -5.24 10.50
N LYS A 17 -12.56 -5.63 11.73
CA LYS A 17 -11.72 -6.47 12.59
C LYS A 17 -12.30 -7.89 12.63
N ILE A 18 -11.49 -8.87 12.23
CA ILE A 18 -11.88 -10.28 12.21
C ILE A 18 -11.03 -11.05 13.20
N LYS A 19 -11.67 -11.73 14.15
CA LYS A 19 -11.03 -12.77 14.96
C LYS A 19 -11.16 -14.11 14.26
N MET A 20 -10.06 -14.83 14.13
CA MET A 20 -10.01 -16.13 13.48
C MET A 20 -9.28 -17.16 14.35
N PRO A 21 -9.94 -18.26 14.74
CA PRO A 21 -9.27 -19.35 15.43
C PRO A 21 -8.28 -20.04 14.47
N ILE A 22 -7.14 -20.47 15.00
CA ILE A 22 -6.11 -21.19 14.25
C ILE A 22 -5.66 -22.46 14.97
N LYS A 23 -5.48 -23.54 14.21
CA LYS A 23 -4.82 -24.78 14.68
C LYS A 23 -3.29 -24.62 14.60
N SER A 24 -2.56 -25.57 15.17
CA SER A 24 -1.09 -25.61 15.08
C SER A 24 -0.59 -25.76 13.65
N SER A 25 -1.36 -26.45 12.81
CA SER A 25 -1.09 -26.71 11.40
C SER A 25 -1.59 -25.62 10.46
N THR A 26 -2.49 -24.73 10.89
CA THR A 26 -3.11 -23.73 10.01
C THR A 26 -2.06 -22.90 9.28
N THR A 27 -2.07 -23.00 7.96
CA THR A 27 -1.13 -22.33 7.06
C THR A 27 -1.60 -20.92 6.69
N GLY A 28 -0.69 -20.10 6.15
CA GLY A 28 -1.04 -18.78 5.64
C GLY A 28 -2.10 -18.82 4.53
N LYS A 29 -2.04 -19.84 3.66
CA LYS A 29 -3.01 -20.05 2.56
C LYS A 29 -4.41 -20.31 3.10
N GLU A 30 -4.54 -21.25 4.03
CA GLU A 30 -5.82 -21.60 4.65
C GLU A 30 -6.43 -20.41 5.40
N LEU A 31 -5.60 -19.68 6.16
CA LEU A 31 -6.05 -18.50 6.90
C LEU A 31 -6.55 -17.40 5.94
N LEU A 32 -5.80 -17.10 4.87
CA LEU A 32 -6.22 -16.12 3.87
C LEU A 32 -7.52 -16.54 3.20
N ALA A 33 -7.64 -17.78 2.75
CA ALA A 33 -8.85 -18.29 2.11
C ALA A 33 -10.08 -18.19 3.03
N ALA A 34 -9.92 -18.53 4.31
CA ALA A 34 -10.99 -18.41 5.30
C ALA A 34 -11.36 -16.94 5.59
N ALA A 35 -10.38 -16.03 5.61
CA ALA A 35 -10.63 -14.60 5.79
C ALA A 35 -11.39 -14.00 4.59
N LEU A 36 -11.02 -14.37 3.36
CA LEU A 36 -11.71 -13.94 2.14
C LEU A 36 -13.15 -14.44 2.12
N ALA A 37 -13.36 -15.73 2.42
CA ALA A 37 -14.70 -16.31 2.50
C ALA A 37 -15.59 -15.60 3.52
N LYS A 38 -15.05 -15.27 4.70
CA LYS A 38 -15.79 -14.54 5.76
C LYS A 38 -16.17 -13.11 5.37
N LEU A 39 -15.45 -12.50 4.44
CA LEU A 39 -15.74 -11.17 3.90
C LEU A 39 -16.53 -11.21 2.58
N HIS A 40 -16.93 -12.40 2.13
CA HIS A 40 -17.52 -12.61 0.81
C HIS A 40 -16.68 -12.01 -0.33
N LEU A 41 -15.35 -12.00 -0.14
CA LEU A 41 -14.42 -11.53 -1.15
C LEU A 41 -14.13 -12.65 -2.14
N PRO A 42 -14.08 -12.33 -3.44
CA PRO A 42 -13.66 -13.28 -4.46
C PRO A 42 -12.23 -13.77 -4.19
N LYS A 43 -11.95 -15.02 -4.56
CA LYS A 43 -10.62 -15.64 -4.45
C LYS A 43 -9.69 -15.12 -5.55
N TYR A 44 -9.43 -13.82 -5.56
CA TYR A 44 -8.40 -13.25 -6.41
C TYR A 44 -7.03 -13.34 -5.76
N ASP A 45 -6.01 -13.56 -6.57
CA ASP A 45 -4.61 -13.65 -6.13
C ASP A 45 -3.99 -12.30 -5.74
N ILE A 46 -4.81 -11.24 -5.70
CA ILE A 46 -4.41 -9.89 -5.30
C ILE A 46 -4.37 -9.69 -3.79
N PHE A 47 -4.99 -10.56 -2.99
CA PHE A 47 -5.07 -10.38 -1.54
C PHE A 47 -3.89 -11.04 -0.82
N VAL A 48 -3.33 -10.33 0.16
CA VAL A 48 -2.22 -10.84 0.98
C VAL A 48 -2.44 -10.48 2.45
N LEU A 49 -2.12 -11.43 3.34
CA LEU A 49 -1.98 -11.17 4.77
C LEU A 49 -0.55 -10.73 5.08
N VAL A 50 -0.43 -9.58 5.74
CA VAL A 50 0.83 -9.02 6.22
C VAL A 50 0.81 -8.86 7.73
N ASP A 51 1.99 -8.87 8.35
CA ASP A 51 2.13 -8.47 9.75
C ASP A 51 2.14 -6.94 9.93
N LYS A 52 2.27 -6.47 11.18
CA LYS A 52 2.37 -5.04 11.52
C LYS A 52 3.49 -4.29 10.80
N GLN A 53 4.52 -4.99 10.33
CA GLN A 53 5.64 -4.43 9.58
C GLN A 53 5.43 -4.53 8.06
N ARG A 54 4.20 -4.79 7.60
CA ARG A 54 3.81 -5.03 6.21
C ARG A 54 4.62 -6.15 5.55
N ARG A 55 5.06 -7.16 6.31
CA ARG A 55 5.78 -8.33 5.77
C ARG A 55 4.76 -9.41 5.39
N PRO A 56 4.74 -9.89 4.13
CA PRO A 56 3.83 -10.95 3.71
C PRO A 56 4.05 -12.26 4.45
N LEU A 57 2.95 -12.89 4.85
CA LEU A 57 2.96 -14.26 5.30
C LEU A 57 3.37 -15.21 4.17
N LYS A 58 4.07 -16.28 4.54
CA LYS A 58 4.34 -17.40 3.66
C LYS A 58 3.10 -18.29 3.62
N MET A 59 2.61 -18.57 2.42
CA MET A 59 1.37 -19.32 2.20
C MET A 59 1.42 -20.74 2.76
N ASN A 60 2.51 -21.47 2.55
CA ASN A 60 2.63 -22.89 2.93
C ASN A 60 3.34 -23.10 4.28
N VAL A 61 3.33 -22.09 5.16
CA VAL A 61 3.95 -22.18 6.50
C VAL A 61 2.88 -21.92 7.56
N ALA A 62 2.93 -22.68 8.65
CA ALA A 62 2.04 -22.52 9.78
C ALA A 62 2.06 -21.07 10.33
N VAL A 63 0.89 -20.47 10.51
CA VAL A 63 0.73 -19.06 10.94
C VAL A 63 1.41 -18.82 12.28
N ARG A 64 1.30 -19.78 13.23
CA ARG A 64 1.91 -19.69 14.57
C ARG A 64 3.44 -19.52 14.56
N LYS A 65 4.12 -19.92 13.47
CA LYS A 65 5.57 -19.76 13.29
C LYS A 65 5.94 -18.39 12.71
N GLN A 66 4.96 -17.59 12.32
CA GLN A 66 5.14 -16.33 11.59
C GLN A 66 4.63 -15.11 12.36
N VAL A 67 3.70 -15.28 13.29
CA VAL A 67 3.12 -14.20 14.10
C VAL A 67 3.76 -14.13 15.49
N THR A 68 3.82 -12.93 16.05
CA THR A 68 4.33 -12.69 17.40
C THR A 68 3.32 -13.15 18.44
N ARG A 69 3.76 -13.89 19.46
CA ARG A 69 2.86 -14.42 20.52
C ARG A 69 2.09 -13.33 21.27
N ASN A 70 2.75 -12.23 21.59
CA ASN A 70 2.16 -11.15 22.37
C ASN A 70 1.21 -10.28 21.53
N ASP A 71 1.23 -10.44 20.21
CA ASP A 71 0.47 -9.60 19.29
C ASP A 71 0.24 -10.34 17.96
N PRO A 72 -0.70 -11.31 17.92
CA PRO A 72 -1.01 -12.11 16.74
C PRO A 72 -1.91 -11.33 15.76
N THR A 73 -1.52 -10.09 15.48
CA THR A 73 -2.25 -9.16 14.61
C THR A 73 -1.69 -9.20 13.18
N LEU A 74 -2.61 -9.32 12.24
CA LEU A 74 -2.36 -9.28 10.80
C LEU A 74 -3.23 -8.21 10.16
N LYS A 75 -2.84 -7.78 8.96
CA LYS A 75 -3.61 -6.89 8.10
C LYS A 75 -3.80 -7.58 6.75
N MET A 76 -5.02 -7.53 6.21
CA MET A 76 -5.29 -7.85 4.83
C MET A 76 -5.02 -6.61 3.98
N ILE A 77 -4.23 -6.79 2.93
CA ILE A 77 -3.93 -5.78 1.94
C ILE A 77 -4.15 -6.35 0.54
N THR A 78 -4.15 -5.47 -0.44
CA THR A 78 -4.06 -5.81 -1.85
C THR A 78 -2.64 -5.60 -2.38
N LEU A 79 -2.26 -6.40 -3.37
CA LEU A 79 -0.96 -6.32 -4.04
C LEU A 79 -0.81 -5.09 -4.92
N TYR A 80 -1.92 -4.55 -5.37
CA TYR A 80 -2.04 -3.29 -6.09
C TYR A 80 -3.50 -2.85 -5.99
N HIS A 81 -3.72 -1.55 -6.07
CA HIS A 81 -5.08 -1.05 -6.23
C HIS A 81 -5.51 -1.27 -7.68
N SER A 82 -6.67 -1.87 -7.90
CA SER A 82 -7.21 -2.00 -9.26
C SER A 82 -7.49 -0.60 -9.80
N THR A 83 -6.91 -0.26 -10.94
CA THR A 83 -7.26 0.97 -11.69
C THR A 83 -8.58 0.84 -12.42
N GLU A 84 -9.05 -0.39 -12.56
CA GLU A 84 -10.33 -0.76 -13.14
C GLU A 84 -11.40 -0.59 -12.05
N LEU A 85 -11.51 0.64 -11.54
CA LEU A 85 -12.49 1.06 -10.52
C LEU A 85 -13.95 0.95 -11.02
N ASP A 86 -14.16 0.39 -12.21
CA ASP A 86 -15.44 0.07 -12.84
C ASP A 86 -15.76 -1.45 -12.78
N GLU A 87 -14.92 -2.28 -12.15
CA GLU A 87 -15.13 -3.73 -12.00
C GLU A 87 -16.20 -4.10 -10.94
N PRO A 88 -16.85 -5.28 -11.06
CA PRO A 88 -17.74 -5.87 -10.05
C PRO A 88 -17.17 -5.90 -8.63
N LEU A 89 -15.84 -5.88 -8.49
CA LEU A 89 -15.13 -5.81 -7.22
C LEU A 89 -15.49 -4.59 -6.37
N MET A 90 -15.77 -3.44 -6.99
CA MET A 90 -16.15 -2.21 -6.29
C MET A 90 -17.60 -2.23 -5.76
N LEU A 91 -18.38 -3.27 -6.11
CA LEU A 91 -19.67 -3.54 -5.47
C LEU A 91 -19.51 -4.17 -4.09
N ASN A 92 -18.36 -4.77 -3.77
CA ASN A 92 -18.10 -5.35 -2.47
C ASN A 92 -17.54 -4.29 -1.49
N ASP A 93 -18.32 -3.95 -0.46
CA ASP A 93 -17.96 -2.92 0.51
C ASP A 93 -16.70 -3.26 1.33
N ALA A 94 -16.42 -4.55 1.58
CA ALA A 94 -15.19 -4.97 2.24
C ALA A 94 -13.97 -4.71 1.35
N PHE A 95 -14.09 -4.94 0.03
CA PHE A 95 -13.02 -4.62 -0.91
C PHE A 95 -12.74 -3.11 -0.95
N VAL A 96 -13.80 -2.31 -1.08
CA VAL A 96 -13.72 -0.83 -1.03
C VAL A 96 -13.05 -0.36 0.25
N ALA A 97 -13.43 -0.92 1.40
CA ALA A 97 -12.83 -0.57 2.68
C ALA A 97 -11.34 -0.91 2.74
N ILE A 98 -10.91 -2.08 2.24
CA ILE A 98 -9.48 -2.45 2.19
C ILE A 98 -8.70 -1.43 1.36
N GLN A 99 -9.15 -1.17 0.13
CA GLN A 99 -8.54 -0.23 -0.81
C GLN A 99 -8.46 1.18 -0.21
N TYR A 100 -9.56 1.66 0.37
CA TYR A 100 -9.64 2.99 0.98
C TYR A 100 -8.64 3.14 2.13
N VAL A 101 -8.59 2.17 3.04
CA VAL A 101 -7.67 2.20 4.19
C VAL A 101 -6.21 2.19 3.74
N GLU A 102 -5.87 1.46 2.69
CA GLU A 102 -4.51 1.50 2.14
C GLU A 102 -4.20 2.83 1.45
N ALA A 103 -5.14 3.36 0.67
CA ALA A 103 -4.97 4.64 -0.03
C ALA A 103 -4.82 5.81 0.95
N ILE A 104 -5.64 5.89 2.00
CA ILE A 104 -5.54 6.97 2.99
C ILE A 104 -4.25 6.87 3.85
N GLU A 105 -3.79 5.66 4.16
CA GLU A 105 -2.49 5.47 4.80
C GLU A 105 -1.34 5.96 3.91
N ASN A 106 -1.40 5.62 2.63
CA ASN A 106 -0.42 6.07 1.64
C ASN A 106 -0.46 7.59 1.47
N LEU A 107 -1.64 8.21 1.52
CA LEU A 107 -1.82 9.67 1.50
C LEU A 107 -1.16 10.32 2.72
N ILE A 108 -1.51 9.87 3.93
CA ILE A 108 -0.97 10.39 5.21
C ILE A 108 0.55 10.26 5.25
N CYS A 109 1.09 9.15 4.73
CA CYS A 109 2.52 8.89 4.66
C CYS A 109 3.22 9.60 3.49
N GLY A 110 2.51 10.31 2.61
CA GLY A 110 3.14 11.06 1.52
C GLY A 110 3.53 10.24 0.30
N LYS A 111 3.07 8.99 0.22
CA LYS A 111 3.38 8.08 -0.88
C LYS A 111 2.52 8.33 -2.12
N ILE A 112 1.40 9.05 -1.95
CA ILE A 112 0.54 9.43 -3.07
C ILE A 112 1.11 10.69 -3.75
N ILE A 113 1.48 10.54 -5.02
CA ILE A 113 1.91 11.65 -5.89
C ILE A 113 0.69 12.15 -6.65
N ILE A 114 0.28 13.38 -6.35
CA ILE A 114 -0.98 13.95 -6.84
C ILE A 114 -0.89 15.48 -6.91
N SER A 115 -1.73 16.12 -7.73
CA SER A 115 -1.88 17.57 -7.80
C SER A 115 -2.45 18.15 -6.49
N TYR A 116 -2.23 19.45 -6.26
CA TYR A 116 -2.75 20.14 -5.08
C TYR A 116 -4.28 20.05 -5.00
N GLU A 117 -4.97 20.35 -6.10
CA GLU A 117 -6.43 20.34 -6.16
C GLU A 117 -7.01 18.97 -5.81
N ASN A 118 -6.50 17.91 -6.44
CA ASN A 118 -6.92 16.54 -6.14
C ASN A 118 -6.56 16.14 -4.70
N LEU A 119 -5.45 16.63 -4.14
CA LEU A 119 -5.13 16.42 -2.72
C LEU A 119 -6.18 17.03 -1.80
N ILE A 120 -6.56 18.29 -2.03
CA ILE A 120 -7.59 18.97 -1.24
C ILE A 120 -8.92 18.21 -1.33
N GLN A 121 -9.28 17.77 -2.54
CA GLN A 121 -10.45 16.94 -2.78
C GLN A 121 -10.44 15.65 -1.95
N LEU A 122 -9.33 14.89 -1.97
CA LEU A 122 -9.18 13.67 -1.17
C LEU A 122 -9.26 13.93 0.33
N ILE A 123 -8.69 15.03 0.81
CA ILE A 123 -8.74 15.42 2.22
C ILE A 123 -10.17 15.74 2.64
N ALA A 124 -10.91 16.51 1.84
CA ALA A 124 -12.30 16.85 2.10
C ALA A 124 -13.19 15.60 2.20
N ILE A 125 -13.05 14.66 1.25
CA ILE A 125 -13.79 13.40 1.27
C ILE A 125 -13.43 12.56 2.50
N ALA A 126 -12.15 12.50 2.87
CA ALA A 126 -11.72 11.76 4.06
C ALA A 126 -12.23 12.36 5.37
N ILE A 127 -12.38 13.68 5.45
CA ILE A 127 -13.00 14.36 6.59
C ILE A 127 -14.49 13.98 6.68
N HIS A 128 -15.21 14.03 5.56
CA HIS A 128 -16.61 13.59 5.49
C HIS A 128 -16.78 12.12 5.90
N GLN A 129 -15.93 11.24 5.37
CA GLN A 129 -15.94 9.81 5.73
C GLN A 129 -15.78 9.61 7.24
N ASN A 130 -14.89 10.36 7.90
CA ASN A 130 -14.71 10.30 9.36
C ASN A 130 -15.97 10.72 10.16
N PHE A 131 -16.75 11.68 9.64
CA PHE A 131 -18.02 12.09 10.25
C PHE A 131 -19.10 11.03 10.12
N LEU A 132 -19.16 10.37 8.96
CA LEU A 132 -20.11 9.29 8.66
C LEU A 132 -19.72 7.94 9.27
N ALA A 133 -18.48 7.79 9.74
CA ALA A 133 -18.01 6.55 10.34
C ALA A 133 -18.78 6.21 11.64
N PRO A 134 -19.16 4.93 11.85
CA PRO A 134 -19.85 4.51 13.07
C PRO A 134 -19.10 4.91 14.35
N ARG A 135 -19.84 5.25 15.41
CA ARG A 135 -19.25 5.56 16.73
C ARG A 135 -18.34 4.42 17.19
N GLY A 136 -17.17 4.76 17.72
CA GLY A 136 -16.14 3.79 18.12
C GLY A 136 -15.21 3.32 16.98
N SER A 137 -15.49 3.70 15.73
CA SER A 137 -14.57 3.44 14.61
C SER A 137 -13.30 4.27 14.73
N LYS A 138 -12.15 3.69 14.36
CA LYS A 138 -10.87 4.40 14.31
C LYS A 138 -10.93 5.49 13.24
N ARG A 139 -10.99 6.75 13.65
CA ARG A 139 -10.95 7.90 12.74
C ARG A 139 -9.54 8.17 12.25
N TRP A 140 -9.41 8.51 10.98
CA TRP A 140 -8.12 8.91 10.40
C TRP A 140 -7.70 10.25 10.97
N LYS A 141 -6.49 10.33 11.52
CA LYS A 141 -5.93 11.60 12.01
C LYS A 141 -5.50 12.47 10.81
N ILE A 142 -6.47 13.02 10.08
CA ILE A 142 -6.25 13.91 8.92
C ILE A 142 -5.40 15.13 9.30
N SER A 143 -5.42 15.54 10.57
CA SER A 143 -4.51 16.56 11.10
C SER A 143 -3.02 16.23 10.91
N ARG A 144 -2.66 14.94 10.77
CA ARG A 144 -1.29 14.51 10.44
C ARG A 144 -0.87 14.88 9.02
N ILE A 145 -1.77 15.34 8.17
CA ILE A 145 -1.48 15.71 6.77
C ILE A 145 -0.98 17.16 6.66
N HIS A 146 -0.92 17.92 7.76
CA HIS A 146 -0.46 19.32 7.76
C HIS A 146 0.96 19.52 7.18
N TRP A 147 1.80 18.48 7.16
CA TRP A 147 3.11 18.54 6.55
C TRP A 147 3.03 18.58 5.01
N LEU A 148 1.99 18.01 4.38
CA LEU A 148 1.79 18.10 2.93
C LEU A 148 1.56 19.55 2.48
N ARG A 149 0.98 20.40 3.33
CA ARG A 149 0.89 21.84 3.04
C ARG A 149 2.25 22.46 2.72
N LYS A 150 3.32 22.04 3.43
CA LYS A 150 4.68 22.54 3.17
C LYS A 150 5.18 22.11 1.78
N ARG A 151 4.84 20.89 1.34
CA ARG A 151 5.18 20.37 0.00
C ARG A 151 4.64 21.27 -1.12
N PHE A 152 3.43 21.81 -0.97
CA PHE A 152 2.80 22.69 -1.95
C PHE A 152 3.03 24.18 -1.71
N ARG A 153 3.82 24.54 -0.68
CA ARG A 153 4.13 25.94 -0.32
C ARG A 153 2.88 26.82 -0.11
N VAL A 154 1.79 26.25 0.41
CA VAL A 154 0.52 26.96 0.63
C VAL A 154 0.40 27.47 2.08
N SER A 155 -0.22 28.63 2.30
CA SER A 155 -0.49 29.14 3.65
C SER A 155 -1.53 28.29 4.39
N ARG A 156 -1.53 28.31 5.72
CA ARG A 156 -2.55 27.58 6.51
C ARG A 156 -3.96 28.10 6.22
N LYS A 157 -4.11 29.43 6.06
CA LYS A 157 -5.41 30.07 5.78
C LYS A 157 -5.99 29.57 4.44
N LYS A 158 -5.20 29.60 3.37
CA LYS A 158 -5.61 29.11 2.05
C LYS A 158 -5.92 27.60 2.09
N TRP A 159 -5.02 26.79 2.66
CA TRP A 159 -5.23 25.35 2.82
C TRP A 159 -6.56 25.00 3.51
N MET A 160 -6.90 25.69 4.60
CA MET A 160 -8.17 25.46 5.30
C MET A 160 -9.36 25.94 4.47
N SER A 161 -9.25 27.09 3.81
CA SER A 161 -10.30 27.63 2.93
C SER A 161 -10.65 26.64 1.82
N ASP A 162 -9.64 26.15 1.09
CA ASP A 162 -9.81 25.24 -0.04
C ASP A 162 -10.45 23.91 0.42
N ILE A 163 -10.07 23.40 1.60
CA ILE A 163 -10.71 22.22 2.20
C ILE A 163 -12.18 22.48 2.52
N TYR A 164 -12.51 23.61 3.15
CA TYR A 164 -13.89 23.93 3.51
C TYR A 164 -14.79 24.10 2.29
N GLU A 165 -14.27 24.68 1.22
CA GLU A 165 -14.97 24.79 -0.06
C GLU A 165 -15.28 23.40 -0.62
N LYS A 166 -14.27 22.51 -0.72
CA LYS A 166 -14.48 21.13 -1.18
C LYS A 166 -15.39 20.30 -0.29
N ILE A 167 -15.37 20.52 1.03
CA ILE A 167 -16.32 19.84 1.93
C ILE A 167 -17.78 20.17 1.56
N ARG A 168 -18.08 21.40 1.13
CA ARG A 168 -19.45 21.79 0.77
C ARG A 168 -19.93 21.21 -0.55
N GLU A 169 -19.02 20.80 -1.42
CA GLU A 169 -19.34 20.17 -2.71
C GLU A 169 -19.81 18.73 -2.58
N HIS A 170 -19.55 18.06 -1.45
CA HIS A 170 -19.89 16.66 -1.24
C HIS A 170 -21.02 16.46 -0.25
N SER A 171 -21.98 15.63 -0.63
CA SER A 171 -22.99 15.06 0.25
C SER A 171 -23.01 13.55 0.06
N PHE A 172 -22.75 12.81 1.14
CA PHE A 172 -22.74 11.34 1.12
C PHE A 172 -23.76 10.80 2.12
N ASN A 173 -24.50 9.78 1.69
CA ASN A 173 -25.53 9.13 2.51
C ASN A 173 -24.93 8.14 3.53
N ASN A 174 -23.75 7.60 3.24
CA ASN A 174 -23.05 6.68 4.13
C ASN A 174 -21.52 6.71 3.92
N ASN A 175 -20.80 6.07 4.83
CA ASN A 175 -19.34 6.04 4.82
C ASN A 175 -18.76 5.31 3.59
N ILE A 176 -19.40 4.26 3.10
CA ILE A 176 -18.95 3.49 1.92
C ILE A 176 -19.00 4.36 0.67
N GLN A 177 -20.07 5.15 0.48
CA GLN A 177 -20.18 6.07 -0.65
C GLN A 177 -19.02 7.09 -0.65
N ALA A 178 -18.66 7.62 0.52
CA ALA A 178 -17.50 8.50 0.68
C ALA A 178 -16.18 7.76 0.34
N MET A 179 -16.02 6.50 0.76
CA MET A 179 -14.84 5.69 0.42
C MET A 179 -14.73 5.43 -1.08
N LYS A 180 -15.83 5.10 -1.76
CA LYS A 180 -15.88 4.91 -3.22
C LYS A 180 -15.48 6.20 -3.94
N CYS A 181 -16.07 7.33 -3.54
CA CYS A 181 -15.72 8.64 -4.10
C CYS A 181 -14.24 8.97 -3.90
N PHE A 182 -13.69 8.71 -2.70
CA PHE A 182 -12.26 8.89 -2.44
C PHE A 182 -11.40 8.08 -3.42
N LEU A 183 -11.71 6.79 -3.61
CA LEU A 183 -10.95 5.91 -4.50
C LEU A 183 -11.04 6.37 -5.96
N THR A 184 -12.22 6.84 -6.40
CA THR A 184 -12.42 7.41 -7.74
C THR A 184 -11.54 8.62 -7.99
N HIS A 185 -11.35 9.51 -7.01
CA HIS A 185 -10.41 10.63 -7.16
C HIS A 185 -8.95 10.21 -7.01
N ALA A 186 -8.68 9.25 -6.13
CA ALA A 186 -7.32 8.78 -5.84
C ALA A 186 -6.71 8.06 -7.06
N LYS A 187 -7.53 7.46 -7.92
CA LYS A 187 -7.11 6.82 -9.18
C LYS A 187 -6.28 7.73 -10.10
N ASN A 188 -6.50 9.03 -10.01
CA ASN A 188 -5.80 10.01 -10.83
C ASN A 188 -4.36 10.27 -10.33
N ALA A 189 -3.97 9.72 -9.18
CA ALA A 189 -2.61 9.81 -8.68
C ALA A 189 -1.69 8.78 -9.36
N SER A 190 -0.50 9.22 -9.76
CA SER A 190 0.47 8.40 -10.52
C SER A 190 0.95 7.15 -9.79
N THR A 191 0.76 7.10 -8.46
CA THR A 191 1.19 6.01 -7.58
C THR A 191 0.04 5.16 -7.06
N PHE A 192 -1.21 5.51 -7.38
CA PHE A 192 -2.38 4.87 -6.77
C PHE A 192 -2.42 3.37 -7.03
N SER A 193 -2.14 2.94 -8.26
CA SER A 193 -2.23 1.55 -8.70
C SER A 193 -1.11 0.63 -8.22
N ASN A 194 -0.32 1.06 -7.24
CA ASN A 194 0.92 0.39 -6.86
C ASN A 194 0.91 -0.05 -5.40
N GLN A 195 1.57 -1.17 -5.12
CA GLN A 195 2.12 -1.42 -3.80
C GLN A 195 3.36 -0.54 -3.58
N LEU A 196 3.30 0.29 -2.54
CA LEU A 196 4.25 1.39 -2.33
C LEU A 196 5.21 1.13 -1.17
N LEU A 197 6.51 1.12 -1.47
CA LEU A 197 7.60 0.95 -0.51
C LEU A 197 8.58 2.13 -0.56
N PHE A 198 8.99 2.63 0.60
CA PHE A 198 10.05 3.63 0.68
C PHE A 198 11.43 2.99 0.54
N THR A 199 12.31 3.67 -0.19
CA THR A 199 13.75 3.39 -0.15
C THR A 199 14.38 4.03 1.11
N SER A 200 15.70 3.87 1.29
CA SER A 200 16.45 4.62 2.31
C SER A 200 16.39 6.13 2.09
N ASN A 201 16.20 6.58 0.85
CA ASN A 201 15.96 7.96 0.52
C ASN A 201 14.45 8.24 0.59
N ASN A 202 14.02 9.12 1.50
CA ASN A 202 12.60 9.46 1.70
C ASN A 202 11.95 10.09 0.46
N TYR A 203 12.75 10.57 -0.49
CA TYR A 203 12.28 11.12 -1.76
C TYR A 203 12.16 10.09 -2.87
N ALA A 204 12.71 8.88 -2.66
CA ALA A 204 12.62 7.80 -3.63
C ALA A 204 11.63 6.72 -3.17
N LEU A 205 10.61 6.52 -3.99
CA LEU A 205 9.49 5.62 -3.77
C LEU A 205 9.51 4.52 -4.82
N ILE A 206 9.19 3.31 -4.41
CA ILE A 206 9.04 2.18 -5.32
C ILE A 206 7.57 1.80 -5.37
N GLY A 207 7.01 1.77 -6.58
CA GLY A 207 5.72 1.17 -6.86
C GLY A 207 5.90 -0.20 -7.52
N MET A 208 5.03 -1.14 -7.18
CA MET A 208 4.92 -2.42 -7.88
C MET A 208 3.46 -2.69 -8.19
N ASN A 209 3.16 -3.13 -9.41
CA ASN A 209 1.81 -3.48 -9.85
C ASN A 209 1.86 -4.65 -10.84
N ARG A 210 0.75 -4.99 -11.49
CA ARG A 210 0.71 -6.09 -12.47
C ARG A 210 1.62 -5.91 -13.68
N LYS A 211 2.02 -4.67 -14.01
CA LYS A 211 2.82 -4.35 -15.19
C LYS A 211 4.32 -4.40 -14.89
N GLY A 212 4.74 -3.92 -13.72
CA GLY A 212 6.16 -3.93 -13.38
C GLY A 212 6.52 -3.23 -12.08
N ILE A 213 7.79 -2.84 -12.00
CA ILE A 213 8.39 -2.05 -10.91
C ILE A 213 8.57 -0.62 -11.41
N HIS A 214 7.99 0.34 -10.71
CA HIS A 214 8.13 1.77 -10.94
C HIS A 214 9.06 2.37 -9.89
N LEU A 215 10.05 3.13 -10.33
CA LEU A 215 10.99 3.87 -9.48
C LEU A 215 10.67 5.35 -9.61
N TYR A 216 10.30 5.98 -8.50
CA TYR A 216 10.00 7.40 -8.43
C TYR A 216 11.09 8.12 -7.66
N ILE A 217 11.55 9.28 -8.16
CA ILE A 217 12.46 10.19 -7.44
C ILE A 217 11.84 11.58 -7.50
N ALA A 218 11.86 12.31 -6.39
CA ALA A 218 11.33 13.68 -6.31
C ALA A 218 9.88 13.83 -6.80
N ASN A 219 9.10 12.74 -6.74
CA ASN A 219 7.72 12.62 -7.23
C ASN A 219 7.52 12.50 -8.74
N ASN A 220 8.57 12.26 -9.51
CA ASN A 220 8.48 11.89 -10.92
C ASN A 220 8.76 10.40 -11.08
N CYS A 221 8.12 9.75 -12.06
CA CYS A 221 8.44 8.38 -12.42
C CYS A 221 9.71 8.39 -13.25
N GLU A 222 10.84 8.09 -12.61
CA GLU A 222 12.14 8.13 -13.27
C GLU A 222 12.43 6.85 -14.02
N ALA A 223 11.94 5.70 -13.53
CA ALA A 223 12.18 4.45 -14.21
C ALA A 223 11.08 3.41 -14.05
N TYR A 224 11.02 2.53 -15.04
CA TYR A 224 10.04 1.46 -15.14
C TYR A 224 10.71 0.18 -15.66
N ILE A 225 10.52 -0.91 -14.93
CA ILE A 225 11.01 -2.24 -15.28
C ILE A 225 9.80 -3.16 -15.42
N ASN A 226 9.52 -3.61 -16.64
CA ASN A 226 8.46 -4.57 -16.89
C ASN A 226 8.83 -5.93 -16.26
N TRP A 227 7.85 -6.68 -15.77
CA TRP A 227 8.09 -8.04 -15.27
C TRP A 227 8.76 -8.96 -16.30
N SER A 228 8.46 -8.81 -17.59
CA SER A 228 9.08 -9.58 -18.68
C SER A 228 10.58 -9.29 -18.85
N GLN A 229 11.03 -8.12 -18.44
CA GLN A 229 12.45 -7.73 -18.47
C GLN A 229 13.20 -8.24 -17.23
N LEU A 230 12.50 -8.59 -16.15
CA LEU A 230 13.14 -8.90 -14.88
C LEU A 230 13.83 -10.27 -14.90
N ILE A 231 15.16 -10.28 -14.78
CA ILE A 231 15.98 -11.49 -14.72
C ILE A 231 16.04 -12.02 -13.29
N SER A 232 16.39 -11.16 -12.32
CA SER A 232 16.52 -11.58 -10.93
C SER A 232 16.44 -10.44 -9.94
N VAL A 233 15.97 -10.76 -8.73
CA VAL A 233 15.96 -9.85 -7.58
C VAL A 233 16.69 -10.51 -6.42
N LYS A 234 17.84 -9.97 -6.02
CA LYS A 234 18.69 -10.54 -4.96
C LYS A 234 18.87 -9.54 -3.81
N GLN A 235 18.56 -9.96 -2.60
CA GLN A 235 18.77 -9.17 -1.39
C GLN A 235 20.14 -9.48 -0.77
N ASN A 236 20.87 -8.45 -0.35
CA ASN A 236 21.97 -8.53 0.60
C ASN A 236 21.81 -7.47 1.71
N LYS A 237 21.59 -7.91 2.95
CA LYS A 237 21.27 -7.02 4.10
C LYS A 237 20.11 -6.06 3.74
N ARG A 238 20.39 -4.75 3.64
CA ARG A 238 19.42 -3.69 3.31
C ARG A 238 19.41 -3.33 1.82
N LYS A 239 20.36 -3.85 1.05
CA LYS A 239 20.52 -3.60 -0.38
C LYS A 239 19.80 -4.68 -1.18
N VAL A 240 19.15 -4.28 -2.25
CA VAL A 240 18.56 -5.19 -3.24
C VAL A 240 19.15 -4.87 -4.60
N THR A 241 19.56 -5.91 -5.31
CA THR A 241 20.06 -5.85 -6.67
C THR A 241 19.01 -6.42 -7.60
N VAL A 242 18.52 -5.60 -8.52
CA VAL A 242 17.54 -5.94 -9.56
C VAL A 242 18.28 -6.03 -10.87
N LYS A 243 18.30 -7.21 -11.50
CA LYS A 243 18.88 -7.41 -12.83
C LYS A 243 17.75 -7.52 -13.84
N TYR A 244 17.84 -6.80 -14.95
CA TYR A 244 16.82 -6.80 -15.99
C TYR A 244 17.45 -6.69 -17.39
N ILE A 245 16.67 -7.07 -18.40
CA ILE A 245 17.06 -6.98 -19.81
C ILE A 245 16.64 -5.61 -20.32
N GLU A 246 17.63 -4.82 -20.70
CA GLU A 246 17.49 -3.71 -21.63
C GLU A 246 18.48 -3.95 -22.78
N LYS A 247 18.54 -3.07 -23.80
CA LYS A 247 19.46 -3.20 -24.96
C LYS A 247 20.90 -3.61 -24.54
N GLN A 248 21.30 -3.25 -23.32
CA GLN A 248 22.40 -3.86 -22.58
C GLN A 248 21.85 -4.44 -21.27
N LYS A 249 22.32 -5.61 -20.80
CA LYS A 249 21.85 -6.19 -19.51
C LYS A 249 22.19 -5.24 -18.36
N LEU A 250 21.19 -4.61 -17.75
CA LEU A 250 21.39 -3.61 -16.71
C LEU A 250 21.11 -4.16 -15.31
N THR A 251 21.68 -3.46 -14.32
CA THR A 251 21.53 -3.77 -12.91
C THR A 251 21.21 -2.51 -12.11
N VAL A 252 20.05 -2.47 -11.46
CA VAL A 252 19.69 -1.41 -10.52
C VAL A 252 19.96 -1.87 -9.09
N ARG A 253 20.55 -0.99 -8.28
CA ARG A 253 20.87 -1.23 -6.88
C ARG A 253 20.02 -0.31 -6.00
N ILE A 254 19.18 -0.92 -5.18
CA ILE A 254 18.22 -0.22 -4.32
C ILE A 254 18.64 -0.38 -2.87
N MET A 255 18.74 0.74 -2.14
CA MET A 255 18.97 0.73 -0.70
C MET A 255 17.66 0.94 0.05
N PHE A 256 17.38 0.11 1.04
CA PHE A 256 16.22 0.25 1.93
C PHE A 256 16.62 0.71 3.32
N LYS A 257 15.68 1.33 4.05
CA LYS A 257 15.90 1.75 5.45
C LYS A 257 16.26 0.58 6.35
N SER A 258 15.58 -0.56 6.15
CA SER A 258 15.77 -1.74 6.97
C SER A 258 15.93 -3.01 6.13
N ARG A 259 16.52 -4.04 6.76
CA ARG A 259 16.58 -5.39 6.19
C ARG A 259 15.18 -5.98 6.01
N GLY A 260 14.24 -5.58 6.87
CA GLY A 260 12.84 -5.99 6.81
C GLY A 260 12.18 -5.49 5.52
N ASP A 261 12.32 -4.21 5.21
CA ASP A 261 11.75 -3.59 4.00
C ASP A 261 12.35 -4.19 2.72
N ALA A 262 13.67 -4.36 2.68
CA ALA A 262 14.34 -5.05 1.57
C ALA A 262 13.79 -6.47 1.36
N LYS A 263 13.57 -7.22 2.45
CA LYS A 263 13.00 -8.56 2.40
C LYS A 263 11.54 -8.57 1.95
N SER A 264 10.76 -7.58 2.37
CA SER A 264 9.37 -7.39 1.92
C SER A 264 9.32 -7.08 0.43
N PHE A 265 10.18 -6.19 -0.07
CA PHE A 265 10.30 -5.88 -1.50
C PHE A 265 10.52 -7.15 -2.33
N VAL A 266 11.54 -7.95 -1.99
CA VAL A 266 11.81 -9.22 -2.71
C VAL A 266 10.63 -10.18 -2.65
N LYS A 267 9.94 -10.26 -1.52
CA LYS A 267 8.73 -11.09 -1.40
C LYS A 267 7.60 -10.59 -2.29
N PHE A 268 7.34 -9.29 -2.32
CA PHE A 268 6.29 -8.72 -3.16
C PHE A 268 6.60 -8.91 -4.64
N CYS A 269 7.84 -8.71 -5.10
CA CYS A 269 8.22 -9.05 -6.48
C CYS A 269 7.85 -10.49 -6.82
N LYS A 270 8.21 -11.46 -5.96
CA LYS A 270 7.92 -12.88 -6.18
C LYS A 270 6.43 -13.23 -6.15
N ILE A 271 5.64 -12.50 -5.38
CA ILE A 271 4.19 -12.73 -5.32
C ILE A 271 3.53 -12.14 -6.57
N ILE A 272 3.85 -10.88 -6.89
CA ILE A 272 3.24 -10.16 -8.02
C ILE A 272 3.60 -10.78 -9.37
N GLN A 273 4.84 -11.26 -9.54
CA GLN A 273 5.26 -12.02 -10.74
C GLN A 273 4.47 -13.31 -11.00
N LYS A 274 3.73 -13.80 -9.99
CA LYS A 274 2.92 -15.03 -10.12
C LYS A 274 1.44 -14.73 -10.36
N VAL A 275 1.02 -13.48 -10.25
CA VAL A 275 -0.33 -13.05 -10.62
C VAL A 275 -0.33 -12.94 -12.14
N GLU A 276 -1.27 -13.60 -12.82
CA GLU A 276 -1.34 -13.63 -14.29
C GLU A 276 -1.24 -12.21 -14.89
N HIS A 277 -0.30 -12.04 -15.81
CA HIS A 277 -0.01 -10.77 -16.47
C HIS A 277 -0.77 -10.69 -17.80
N LEU A 278 -1.94 -10.03 -17.81
CA LEU A 278 -2.56 -9.60 -19.06
C LEU A 278 -1.90 -8.28 -19.51
N ASP A 279 -1.29 -8.35 -20.69
CA ASP A 279 -0.72 -7.31 -21.55
C ASP A 279 0.59 -6.63 -21.13
N ALA A 280 1.69 -7.23 -21.56
CA ALA A 280 3.01 -6.60 -21.66
C ALA A 280 3.20 -5.94 -23.04
N THR A 281 2.53 -4.80 -23.28
CA THR A 281 2.96 -3.91 -24.38
C THR A 281 4.13 -3.05 -23.90
N PHE A 282 5.23 -3.13 -24.64
CA PHE A 282 6.51 -2.53 -24.32
C PHE A 282 6.41 -1.00 -24.33
N TYR A 283 6.68 -0.36 -23.19
CA TYR A 283 6.99 1.07 -23.13
C TYR A 283 8.51 1.23 -23.12
N SER A 284 9.03 2.02 -24.04
CA SER A 284 10.46 2.37 -24.12
C SER A 284 10.85 3.25 -22.93
N PHE A 285 11.87 2.78 -22.19
CA PHE A 285 12.49 3.46 -21.06
C PHE A 285 13.48 4.52 -21.54
N ASN A 286 13.64 5.60 -20.77
CA ASN A 286 14.67 6.62 -20.97
C ASN A 286 15.72 6.43 -19.86
N PRO A 287 16.98 6.08 -20.18
CA PRO A 287 17.96 5.68 -19.18
C PRO A 287 18.37 6.84 -18.27
N MET A 288 18.34 6.60 -16.96
CA MET A 288 19.01 7.43 -15.95
C MET A 288 20.52 7.21 -16.05
N ASN A 289 21.27 8.31 -16.14
CA ASN A 289 22.72 8.31 -15.96
C ASN A 289 23.08 7.79 -14.56
N ASP A 290 24.09 6.93 -14.52
CA ASP A 290 24.70 6.39 -13.31
C ASP A 290 25.30 7.51 -12.47
N ASP A 291 24.55 8.14 -11.56
CA ASP A 291 25.13 8.89 -10.44
C ASP A 291 24.17 8.99 -9.23
N TRP A 292 24.58 8.32 -8.14
CA TRP A 292 24.32 8.58 -6.72
C TRP A 292 22.91 8.97 -6.23
N LEU A 293 22.23 8.02 -5.56
CA LEU A 293 21.18 8.29 -4.57
C LEU A 293 21.80 8.38 -3.16
N GLU A 294 22.54 9.45 -2.86
CA GLU A 294 22.99 9.78 -1.49
C GLU A 294 22.41 11.09 -0.93
N SER A 295 21.86 10.96 0.27
CA SER A 295 21.64 11.97 1.31
C SER A 295 20.60 13.10 1.10
N SER A 296 19.62 13.17 2.01
CA SER A 296 19.48 14.26 2.99
C SER A 296 18.27 13.99 3.91
N SER A 297 18.39 14.44 5.15
CA SER A 297 17.53 14.12 6.29
C SER A 297 16.20 14.86 6.31
N ALA A 298 15.09 14.13 6.51
CA ALA A 298 13.85 14.69 7.05
C ALA A 298 13.05 13.61 7.82
N GLU A 299 12.26 14.09 8.79
CA GLU A 299 11.77 13.41 9.99
C GLU A 299 10.92 12.14 9.82
N ARG A 300 10.93 11.35 10.89
CA ARG A 300 10.31 10.03 11.01
C ARG A 300 8.79 10.09 10.90
N CYS A 301 8.22 9.50 9.85
CA CYS A 301 6.86 8.96 9.96
C CYS A 301 6.91 7.72 10.88
N LYS A 302 6.42 7.85 12.12
CA LYS A 302 6.17 6.68 12.97
C LYS A 302 5.09 5.81 12.31
N PRO A 303 5.23 4.47 12.32
CA PRO A 303 4.17 3.57 11.94
C PRO A 303 2.88 3.95 12.68
N LEU A 304 1.74 3.94 11.99
CA LEU A 304 0.45 4.00 12.69
C LEU A 304 0.40 2.79 13.62
N GLU A 305 0.35 3.05 14.92
CA GLU A 305 0.11 2.01 15.91
C GLU A 305 -1.27 1.42 15.63
N TRP A 306 -1.25 0.12 15.34
CA TRP A 306 -2.41 -0.74 15.11
C TRP A 306 -2.93 -1.27 16.42
#